data_AF-A0A352GQW8-F1
#
_entry.id   AF-A0A352GQW8-F1
#
_cell.length_a   1.000
_cell.length_b   1.000
_cell.length_c   1.000
_cell.angle_alpha   90.00
_cell.angle_beta   90.00
_cell.angle_gamma   90.00
#
_symmetry.space_group_name_H-M   'P 1'
#
loop_
_entity.id
_entity.type
_entity.pdbx_description
1 polymer ?
#
loop_
_entity_poly.entity_id
_entity_poly.type
_entity_poly.pdbx_seq_one_letter_code
_entity_poly.pdbx_strand_id
1 'polypeptide(L)'
;MLDHPRDILAARLAHFANFYSGDSRRLRDSVNRIMPAWDAGVPGYSYLKGMQAFGFEESGDYARAQPAAEQAIELEPMDPWATHAYAHVMEMQDRQDDGLAWIEKLRPHWTQANNFQNHIWWHEALMMMDQGRMDDVMAQYDAHVAAPESEEYLDLCNAASLLQRLEIMGLDVGGRWAPLAAKAQNRTEEHILTFVDLHYALALAAAGDGKVHEMREFMAAYEGPEDDSNLPIMKALGVPMVDALIAYREGRYDDATVSMIPVRYEIWQMGGSHAQRDLFDLILIDAARKADNRALTRALLAERRAAMPQDDWTEKAFADVRAA
;
A
#
# COMPACT_ATOMS: atom_id res chain seq x y z
N MET A 1 -9.46 18.18 19.34
CA MET A 1 -8.27 17.56 19.98
C MET A 1 -7.58 18.47 21.00
N LEU A 2 -7.46 19.79 20.81
CA LEU A 2 -6.80 20.65 21.82
C LEU A 2 -7.61 20.82 23.11
N ASP A 3 -8.93 20.97 23.01
CA ASP A 3 -9.80 21.13 24.19
C ASP A 3 -9.98 19.81 24.97
N HIS A 4 -9.82 18.68 24.27
CA HIS A 4 -9.94 17.32 24.81
C HIS A 4 -8.74 16.47 24.37
N PRO A 5 -7.53 16.72 24.88
CA PRO A 5 -6.31 16.09 24.38
C PRO A 5 -6.22 14.60 24.72
N ARG A 6 -7.03 14.11 25.67
CA ARG A 6 -7.12 12.70 26.06
C ARG A 6 -8.26 11.92 25.38
N ASP A 7 -8.97 12.53 24.44
CA ASP A 7 -10.00 11.85 23.68
C ASP A 7 -9.35 10.95 22.61
N ILE A 8 -9.24 9.65 22.92
CA ILE A 8 -8.62 8.66 22.02
C ILE A 8 -9.43 8.45 20.74
N LEU A 9 -10.76 8.58 20.80
CA LEU A 9 -11.61 8.37 19.63
C LEU A 9 -11.40 9.52 18.65
N ALA A 10 -11.40 10.77 19.14
CA ALA A 10 -11.08 11.92 18.31
C ALA A 10 -9.67 11.83 17.73
N ALA A 11 -8.69 11.34 18.50
CA ALA A 11 -7.33 11.10 18.00
C ALA A 11 -7.30 10.05 16.89
N ARG A 12 -8.00 8.92 17.05
CA ARG A 12 -8.04 7.84 16.05
C ARG A 12 -8.73 8.25 14.76
N LEU A 13 -9.85 8.96 14.85
CA LEU A 13 -10.56 9.47 13.66
C LEU A 13 -9.71 10.49 12.89
N ALA A 14 -9.04 11.41 13.59
CA ALA A 14 -8.12 12.35 12.96
C ALA A 14 -6.92 11.62 12.33
N HIS A 15 -6.37 10.60 13.00
CA HIS A 15 -5.26 9.79 12.48
C HIS A 15 -5.64 9.11 11.16
N PHE A 16 -6.78 8.43 11.12
CA PHE A 16 -7.30 7.83 9.88
C PHE A 16 -7.61 8.83 8.78
N ALA A 17 -8.27 9.95 9.10
CA ALA A 17 -8.56 10.97 8.09
C ALA A 17 -7.29 11.51 7.44
N ASN A 18 -6.24 11.79 8.23
CA ASN A 18 -4.95 12.26 7.68
C ASN A 18 -4.22 11.17 6.88
N PHE A 19 -4.32 9.90 7.27
CA PHE A 19 -3.74 8.79 6.51
C PHE A 19 -4.40 8.63 5.15
N TYR A 20 -5.74 8.59 5.10
CA TYR A 20 -6.47 8.46 3.84
C TYR A 20 -6.37 9.70 2.95
N SER A 21 -6.07 10.88 3.49
CA SER A 21 -5.78 12.07 2.68
C SER A 21 -4.31 12.17 2.25
N GLY A 22 -3.47 11.19 2.56
CA GLY A 22 -2.03 11.20 2.26
C GLY A 22 -1.20 12.26 3.02
N ASP A 23 -1.80 13.00 3.96
CA ASP A 23 -1.13 14.09 4.68
C ASP A 23 -0.28 13.54 5.83
N SER A 24 0.88 13.00 5.47
CA SER A 24 1.84 12.40 6.40
C SER A 24 2.29 13.38 7.48
N ARG A 25 2.36 14.68 7.16
CA ARG A 25 2.73 15.72 8.13
C ARG A 25 1.65 15.89 9.19
N ARG A 26 0.37 15.98 8.80
CA ARG A 26 -0.74 16.06 9.77
C ARG A 26 -0.94 14.74 10.51
N LEU A 27 -0.71 13.61 9.86
CA LEU A 27 -0.71 12.29 10.50
C LEU A 27 0.25 12.26 11.69
N ARG A 28 1.51 12.67 11.47
CA ARG A 28 2.52 12.83 12.52
C ARG A 28 2.15 13.89 13.55
N ASP A 29 1.83 15.11 13.09
CA ASP A 29 1.72 16.28 13.98
C ASP A 29 0.47 16.21 14.85
N SER A 30 -0.64 15.62 14.37
CA SER A 30 -1.89 15.53 15.13
C SER A 30 -1.75 14.71 16.42
N VAL A 31 -1.06 13.57 16.34
CA VAL A 31 -0.77 12.70 17.49
C VAL A 31 0.26 13.36 18.41
N ASN A 32 1.37 13.86 17.85
CA ASN A 32 2.43 14.47 18.65
C ASN A 32 1.96 15.73 19.39
N ARG A 33 1.00 16.47 18.84
CA ARG A 33 0.42 17.68 19.47
C ARG A 33 -0.29 17.38 20.79
N ILE A 34 -0.94 16.21 20.92
CA ILE A 34 -1.65 15.84 22.14
C ILE A 34 -0.80 15.00 23.10
N MET A 35 0.30 14.40 22.63
CA MET A 35 1.18 13.53 23.42
C MET A 35 1.60 14.08 24.79
N PRO A 36 1.85 15.40 25.00
CA PRO A 36 2.17 15.92 26.33
C PRO A 36 1.09 15.72 27.41
N ALA A 37 -0.16 15.43 27.01
CA ALA A 37 -1.24 15.12 27.94
C ALA A 37 -1.32 13.62 28.31
N TRP A 38 -0.45 12.79 27.75
CA TRP A 38 -0.49 11.33 27.85
C TRP A 38 0.77 10.75 28.51
N ASP A 39 0.56 9.73 29.32
CA ASP A 39 1.60 8.91 29.94
C ASP A 39 1.06 7.49 30.15
N ALA A 40 1.90 6.58 30.67
CA ALA A 40 1.52 5.19 30.89
C ALA A 40 0.36 4.97 31.90
N GLY A 41 0.01 5.99 32.68
CA GLY A 41 -1.15 5.97 33.58
C GLY A 41 -2.47 6.32 32.89
N VAL A 42 -2.44 6.81 31.64
CA VAL A 42 -3.64 7.15 30.86
C VAL A 42 -4.10 5.94 30.05
N PRO A 43 -5.34 5.45 30.21
CA PRO A 43 -5.87 4.34 29.42
C PRO A 43 -5.78 4.61 27.91
N GLY A 44 -5.23 3.64 27.18
CA GLY A 44 -5.04 3.73 25.73
C GLY A 44 -3.73 4.38 25.28
N TYR A 45 -2.81 4.68 26.20
CA TYR A 45 -1.50 5.23 25.86
C TYR A 45 -0.71 4.37 24.86
N SER A 46 -0.75 3.04 24.99
CA SER A 46 -0.11 2.11 24.05
C SER A 46 -0.60 2.32 22.60
N TYR A 47 -1.92 2.40 22.41
CA TYR A 47 -2.52 2.64 21.08
C TYR A 47 -2.15 4.02 20.53
N LEU A 48 -2.08 5.05 21.39
CA LEU A 48 -1.59 6.37 20.95
C LEU A 48 -0.11 6.33 20.56
N LYS A 49 0.71 5.54 21.26
CA LYS A 49 2.10 5.28 20.89
C LYS A 49 2.21 4.52 19.57
N GLY A 50 1.35 3.54 19.30
CA GLY A 50 1.26 2.89 17.99
C GLY A 50 0.90 3.88 16.87
N MET A 51 -0.06 4.78 17.10
CA MET A 51 -0.37 5.86 16.16
C MET A 51 0.79 6.84 15.97
N GLN A 52 1.55 7.15 17.04
CA GLN A 52 2.73 7.99 16.97
C GLN A 52 3.84 7.33 16.13
N ALA A 53 4.09 6.04 16.35
CA ALA A 53 5.08 5.27 15.61
C ALA A 53 4.79 5.29 14.10
N PHE A 54 3.55 4.99 13.72
CA PHE A 54 3.14 5.04 12.31
C PHE A 54 3.22 6.46 11.72
N GLY A 55 2.87 7.49 12.50
CA GLY A 55 3.02 8.87 12.05
C GLY A 55 4.48 9.29 11.80
N PHE A 56 5.43 8.79 12.59
CA PHE A 56 6.86 8.99 12.32
C PHE A 56 7.31 8.23 11.08
N GLU A 57 6.86 6.98 10.92
CA GLU A 57 7.21 6.13 9.78
C GLU A 57 6.74 6.72 8.45
N GLU A 58 5.46 7.07 8.31
CA GLU A 58 4.93 7.68 7.07
C GLU A 58 5.56 9.05 6.76
N SER A 59 6.21 9.69 7.75
CA SER A 59 6.98 10.93 7.56
C SER A 59 8.48 10.71 7.28
N GLY A 60 8.93 9.46 7.17
CA GLY A 60 10.33 9.09 6.94
C GLY A 60 11.25 9.19 8.17
N ASP A 61 10.69 9.35 9.38
CA ASP A 61 11.46 9.43 10.64
C ASP A 61 11.57 8.05 11.30
N TYR A 62 12.18 7.10 10.58
CA TYR A 62 12.27 5.69 10.97
C TYR A 62 12.99 5.48 12.30
N ALA A 63 14.01 6.30 12.58
CA ALA A 63 14.79 6.26 13.82
C ALA A 63 13.94 6.53 15.07
N ARG A 64 12.85 7.31 14.95
CA ARG A 64 11.90 7.53 16.05
C ARG A 64 10.68 6.62 15.97
N ALA A 65 10.33 6.17 14.77
CA ALA A 65 9.22 5.24 14.56
C ALA A 65 9.47 3.89 15.22
N GLN A 66 10.64 3.27 14.97
CA GLN A 66 10.96 1.93 15.49
C GLN A 66 10.84 1.85 17.03
N PRO A 67 11.55 2.67 17.84
CA PRO A 67 11.44 2.59 19.29
C PRO A 67 10.05 2.96 19.82
N ALA A 68 9.28 3.79 19.11
CA ALA A 68 7.90 4.08 19.48
C ALA A 68 6.98 2.87 19.26
N ALA A 69 7.17 2.12 18.18
CA ALA A 69 6.44 0.88 17.92
C ALA A 69 6.82 -0.19 18.95
N GLU A 70 8.11 -0.38 19.22
CA GLU A 70 8.60 -1.31 20.26
C GLU A 70 7.98 -1.01 21.63
N GLN A 71 7.96 0.26 22.03
CA GLN A 71 7.33 0.68 23.29
C GLN A 71 5.82 0.41 23.30
N ALA A 72 5.11 0.67 22.20
CA ALA A 72 3.68 0.39 22.11
C ALA A 72 3.38 -1.11 22.26
N ILE A 73 4.19 -1.95 21.61
CA ILE A 73 4.08 -3.42 21.67
C ILE A 73 4.44 -3.96 23.06
N GLU A 74 5.47 -3.40 23.72
CA GLU A 74 5.82 -3.78 25.09
C GLU A 74 4.68 -3.51 26.06
N LEU A 75 3.97 -2.40 25.88
CA LEU A 75 2.82 -2.02 26.70
C LEU A 75 1.56 -2.83 26.37
N GLU A 76 1.33 -3.14 25.10
CA GLU A 76 0.17 -3.88 24.62
C GLU A 76 0.59 -4.78 23.43
N PRO A 77 1.02 -6.04 23.70
CA PRO A 77 1.47 -6.96 22.65
C PRO A 77 0.39 -7.31 21.64
N MET A 78 -0.89 -7.16 22.02
CA MET A 78 -2.03 -7.48 21.17
C MET A 78 -2.40 -6.35 20.20
N ASP A 79 -1.73 -5.19 20.23
CA ASP A 79 -2.01 -4.09 19.31
C ASP A 79 -1.46 -4.41 17.91
N PRO A 80 -2.33 -4.76 16.94
CA PRO A 80 -1.87 -5.09 15.60
C PRO A 80 -1.41 -3.83 14.85
N TRP A 81 -1.84 -2.63 15.26
CA TRP A 81 -1.42 -1.38 14.65
C TRP A 81 0.05 -1.06 14.95
N ALA A 82 0.49 -1.33 16.19
CA ALA A 82 1.88 -1.15 16.57
C ALA A 82 2.80 -2.17 15.88
N THR A 83 2.36 -3.44 15.77
CA THR A 83 3.07 -4.47 15.00
C THR A 83 3.20 -4.06 13.53
N HIS A 84 2.10 -3.61 12.93
CA HIS A 84 2.07 -3.07 11.58
C HIS A 84 3.03 -1.88 11.39
N ALA A 85 3.04 -0.92 12.31
CA ALA A 85 3.95 0.22 12.25
C ALA A 85 5.42 -0.23 12.29
N TYR A 86 5.76 -1.24 13.09
CA TYR A 86 7.11 -1.80 13.08
C TYR A 86 7.44 -2.46 11.74
N ALA A 87 6.53 -3.27 11.20
CA ALA A 87 6.72 -3.94 9.91
C ALA A 87 7.00 -2.92 8.80
N HIS A 88 6.20 -1.85 8.75
CA HIS A 88 6.42 -0.70 7.88
C HIS A 88 7.84 -0.11 8.00
N VAL A 89 8.34 0.10 9.22
CA VAL A 89 9.70 0.65 9.42
C VAL A 89 10.78 -0.29 8.88
N MET A 90 10.56 -1.61 8.93
CA MET A 90 11.52 -2.58 8.36
C MET A 90 11.42 -2.62 6.84
N GLU A 91 10.20 -2.62 6.28
CA GLU A 91 9.92 -2.55 4.85
C GLU A 91 10.58 -1.32 4.22
N MET A 92 10.28 -0.12 4.74
CA MET A 92 10.74 1.13 4.16
C MET A 92 12.25 1.41 4.37
N GLN A 93 12.91 0.64 5.23
CA GLN A 93 14.37 0.68 5.41
C GLN A 93 15.06 -0.50 4.74
N ASP A 94 14.34 -1.33 3.99
CA ASP A 94 14.92 -2.44 3.24
C ASP A 94 15.64 -3.43 4.18
N ARG A 95 14.97 -3.76 5.29
CA ARG A 95 15.44 -4.63 6.40
C ARG A 95 14.54 -5.85 6.58
N GLN A 96 14.36 -6.62 5.52
CA GLN A 96 13.44 -7.75 5.44
C GLN A 96 13.70 -8.80 6.55
N ASP A 97 14.95 -9.15 6.80
CA ASP A 97 15.33 -10.15 7.82
C ASP A 97 14.83 -9.75 9.22
N ASP A 98 15.01 -8.49 9.59
CA ASP A 98 14.58 -7.95 10.89
C ASP A 98 13.05 -7.89 10.99
N GLY A 99 12.38 -7.51 9.89
CA GLY A 99 10.93 -7.45 9.80
C GLY A 99 10.28 -8.83 9.93
N LEU A 100 10.77 -9.83 9.20
CA LEU A 100 10.27 -11.20 9.25
C LEU A 100 10.50 -11.83 10.63
N ALA A 101 11.69 -11.66 11.20
CA ALA A 101 11.99 -12.16 12.55
C ALA A 101 11.05 -11.53 13.61
N TRP A 102 10.71 -10.26 13.44
CA TRP A 102 9.80 -9.56 14.35
C TRP A 102 8.34 -9.99 14.19
N ILE A 103 7.83 -10.07 12.95
CA ILE A 103 6.48 -10.55 12.64
C ILE A 103 6.30 -11.96 13.21
N GLU A 104 7.28 -12.85 13.01
CA GLU A 104 7.28 -14.21 13.55
C GLU A 104 7.21 -14.21 15.09
N LYS A 105 8.09 -13.44 15.73
CA LYS A 105 8.15 -13.35 17.20
C LYS A 105 6.80 -12.94 17.80
N LEU A 106 6.07 -12.03 17.14
CA LEU A 106 4.79 -11.52 17.62
C LEU A 106 3.57 -12.28 17.10
N ARG A 107 3.76 -13.31 16.25
CA ARG A 107 2.68 -14.09 15.61
C ARG A 107 1.59 -14.53 16.59
N PRO A 108 1.89 -15.08 17.79
CA PRO A 108 0.85 -15.49 18.73
C PRO A 108 -0.09 -14.38 19.19
N HIS A 109 0.31 -13.12 19.02
CA HIS A 109 -0.48 -11.95 19.38
C HIS A 109 -1.31 -11.45 18.20
N TRP A 110 -0.68 -10.93 17.16
CA TRP A 110 -1.42 -10.22 16.12
C TRP A 110 -2.35 -11.13 15.28
N THR A 111 -2.15 -12.46 15.26
CA THR A 111 -3.09 -13.40 14.60
C THR A 111 -4.41 -13.57 15.34
N GLN A 112 -4.57 -12.95 16.51
CA GLN A 112 -5.85 -12.91 17.25
C GLN A 112 -6.60 -11.59 17.02
N ALA A 113 -6.02 -10.68 16.23
CA ALA A 113 -6.65 -9.42 15.89
C ALA A 113 -7.85 -9.63 14.94
N ASN A 114 -8.52 -8.52 14.62
CA ASN A 114 -9.52 -8.49 13.55
C ASN A 114 -8.88 -8.73 12.17
N ASN A 115 -9.65 -8.51 11.11
CA ASN A 115 -9.21 -8.63 9.72
C ASN A 115 -7.89 -7.90 9.40
N PHE A 116 -7.48 -6.91 10.21
CA PHE A 116 -6.19 -6.23 10.04
C PHE A 116 -4.97 -7.17 10.13
N GLN A 117 -5.11 -8.38 10.71
CA GLN A 117 -4.08 -9.42 10.62
C GLN A 117 -3.71 -9.77 9.17
N ASN A 118 -4.66 -9.72 8.24
CA ASN A 118 -4.43 -10.00 6.81
C ASN A 118 -3.46 -8.99 6.20
N HIS A 119 -3.45 -7.76 6.72
CA HIS A 119 -2.52 -6.73 6.29
C HIS A 119 -1.11 -6.95 6.85
N ILE A 120 -0.97 -7.53 8.05
CA ILE A 120 0.35 -7.95 8.57
C ILE A 120 0.87 -9.15 7.77
N TRP A 121 0.01 -10.11 7.42
CA TRP A 121 0.35 -11.20 6.50
C TRP A 121 0.79 -10.69 5.12
N TRP A 122 0.21 -9.58 4.64
CA TRP A 122 0.62 -8.92 3.40
C TRP A 122 2.02 -8.31 3.51
N HIS A 123 2.36 -7.64 4.62
CA HIS A 123 3.72 -7.15 4.88
C HIS A 123 4.75 -8.30 4.96
N GLU A 124 4.43 -9.40 5.63
CA GLU A 124 5.29 -10.59 5.64
C GLU A 124 5.55 -11.09 4.21
N ALA A 125 4.52 -11.09 3.36
CA ALA A 125 4.64 -11.46 1.95
C ALA A 125 5.54 -10.51 1.15
N LEU A 126 5.46 -9.19 1.38
CA LEU A 126 6.36 -8.24 0.72
C LEU A 126 7.82 -8.45 1.12
N MET A 127 8.11 -8.64 2.41
CA MET A 127 9.47 -8.90 2.85
C MET A 127 10.04 -10.22 2.29
N MET A 128 9.21 -11.27 2.19
CA MET A 128 9.59 -12.51 1.50
C MET A 128 9.84 -12.30 0.01
N MET A 129 9.06 -11.42 -0.62
CA MET A 129 9.18 -11.06 -2.02
C MET A 129 10.51 -10.35 -2.29
N ASP A 130 10.86 -9.36 -1.47
CA ASP A 130 12.14 -8.65 -1.57
C ASP A 130 13.36 -9.59 -1.33
N GLN A 131 13.19 -10.68 -0.56
CA GLN A 131 14.19 -11.75 -0.40
C GLN A 131 14.25 -12.73 -1.61
N GLY A 132 13.42 -12.55 -2.63
CA GLY A 132 13.34 -13.44 -3.79
C GLY A 132 12.57 -14.76 -3.53
N ARG A 133 11.83 -14.88 -2.43
CA ARG A 133 11.15 -16.13 -2.00
C ARG A 133 9.76 -16.28 -2.62
N MET A 134 9.66 -16.21 -3.94
CA MET A 134 8.38 -16.08 -4.65
C MET A 134 7.40 -17.24 -4.44
N ASP A 135 7.90 -18.47 -4.30
CA ASP A 135 7.05 -19.64 -3.99
C ASP A 135 6.39 -19.50 -2.60
N ASP A 136 7.14 -19.00 -1.62
CA ASP A 136 6.62 -18.74 -0.27
C ASP A 136 5.58 -17.61 -0.30
N VAL A 137 5.80 -16.57 -1.11
CA VAL A 137 4.84 -15.48 -1.31
C VAL A 137 3.52 -15.99 -1.90
N MET A 138 3.58 -16.86 -2.91
CA MET A 138 2.37 -17.46 -3.50
C MET A 138 1.62 -18.33 -2.47
N ALA A 139 2.35 -19.13 -1.69
CA ALA A 139 1.74 -19.94 -0.62
C ALA A 139 1.09 -19.06 0.47
N GLN A 140 1.77 -17.97 0.85
CA GLN A 140 1.28 -16.98 1.81
C GLN A 140 0.02 -16.27 1.30
N TYR A 141 -0.01 -15.92 0.01
CA TYR A 141 -1.19 -15.36 -0.63
C TYR A 141 -2.39 -16.29 -0.48
N ASP A 142 -2.24 -17.56 -0.86
CA ASP A 142 -3.32 -18.55 -0.83
C ASP A 142 -3.80 -18.83 0.60
N ALA A 143 -2.89 -18.88 1.56
CA ALA A 143 -3.21 -19.21 2.95
C ALA A 143 -3.89 -18.07 3.71
N HIS A 144 -3.46 -16.82 3.47
CA HIS A 144 -3.77 -15.72 4.37
C HIS A 144 -4.28 -14.44 3.71
N VAL A 145 -3.84 -14.11 2.48
CA VAL A 145 -4.15 -12.81 1.86
C VAL A 145 -5.34 -12.87 0.91
N ALA A 146 -5.57 -14.01 0.23
CA ALA A 146 -6.67 -14.17 -0.73
C ALA A 146 -8.05 -13.88 -0.11
N ALA A 147 -8.22 -14.20 1.17
CA ALA A 147 -9.39 -13.90 2.00
C ALA A 147 -10.73 -13.96 1.22
N PRO A 148 -11.09 -15.13 0.64
CA PRO A 148 -12.19 -15.23 -0.33
C PRO A 148 -13.55 -14.82 0.23
N GLU A 149 -13.77 -14.98 1.53
CA GLU A 149 -15.01 -14.59 2.22
C GLU A 149 -15.01 -13.12 2.70
N SER A 150 -13.88 -12.41 2.61
CA SER A 150 -13.79 -11.02 3.08
C SER A 150 -14.33 -10.04 2.03
N GLU A 151 -15.18 -9.12 2.48
CA GLU A 151 -15.69 -8.00 1.68
C GLU A 151 -14.99 -6.68 2.05
N GLU A 152 -13.97 -6.74 2.91
CA GLU A 152 -13.22 -5.56 3.37
C GLU A 152 -12.32 -5.03 2.25
N TYR A 153 -12.44 -3.73 1.95
CA TYR A 153 -11.70 -3.12 0.82
C TYR A 153 -10.19 -3.33 0.94
N LEU A 154 -9.64 -3.30 2.16
CA LEU A 154 -8.21 -3.44 2.42
C LEU A 154 -7.71 -4.83 2.04
N ASP A 155 -8.50 -5.88 2.28
CA ASP A 155 -8.15 -7.25 1.91
C ASP A 155 -8.12 -7.41 0.38
N LEU A 156 -9.06 -6.79 -0.33
CA LEU A 156 -9.05 -6.74 -1.79
C LEU A 156 -7.81 -5.99 -2.33
N CYS A 157 -7.44 -4.88 -1.69
CA CYS A 157 -6.24 -4.12 -2.06
C CYS A 157 -4.98 -4.95 -1.82
N ASN A 158 -4.85 -5.60 -0.66
CA ASN A 158 -3.71 -6.48 -0.32
C ASN A 158 -3.57 -7.60 -1.36
N ALA A 159 -4.69 -8.24 -1.72
CA ALA A 159 -4.70 -9.34 -2.67
C ALA A 159 -4.31 -8.86 -4.08
N ALA A 160 -4.94 -7.82 -4.61
CA ALA A 160 -4.61 -7.26 -5.93
C ALA A 160 -3.14 -6.81 -6.00
N SER A 161 -2.66 -6.21 -4.92
CA SER A 161 -1.29 -5.71 -4.76
C SER A 161 -0.23 -6.82 -4.85
N LEU A 162 -0.45 -7.99 -4.21
CA LEU A 162 0.47 -9.12 -4.33
C LEU A 162 0.40 -9.81 -5.68
N LEU A 163 -0.81 -10.02 -6.23
CA LEU A 163 -0.95 -10.67 -7.54
C LEU A 163 -0.21 -9.90 -8.63
N GLN A 164 -0.37 -8.57 -8.67
CA GLN A 164 0.30 -7.73 -9.66
C GLN A 164 1.82 -7.76 -9.50
N ARG A 165 2.35 -7.78 -8.27
CA ARG A 165 3.81 -7.89 -8.04
C ARG A 165 4.34 -9.24 -8.48
N LEU A 166 3.65 -10.34 -8.15
CA LEU A 166 4.02 -11.69 -8.58
C LEU A 166 4.10 -11.78 -10.12
N GLU A 167 3.14 -11.19 -10.84
CA GLU A 167 3.17 -11.11 -12.31
C GLU A 167 4.37 -10.29 -12.84
N ILE A 168 4.68 -9.15 -12.21
CA ILE A 168 5.86 -8.32 -12.56
C ILE A 168 7.16 -9.10 -12.34
N MET A 169 7.20 -9.96 -11.33
CA MET A 169 8.31 -10.86 -11.03
C MET A 169 8.31 -12.13 -11.90
N GLY A 170 7.36 -12.26 -12.83
CA GLY A 170 7.33 -13.31 -13.84
C GLY A 170 6.59 -14.59 -13.43
N LEU A 171 5.83 -14.57 -12.32
CA LEU A 171 5.04 -15.72 -11.89
C LEU A 171 3.67 -15.74 -12.57
N ASP A 172 3.21 -16.96 -12.87
CA ASP A 172 1.82 -17.21 -13.28
C ASP A 172 0.93 -17.31 -12.05
N VAL A 173 0.03 -16.33 -11.90
CA VAL A 173 -0.92 -16.27 -10.79
C VAL A 173 -2.19 -17.10 -11.03
N GLY A 174 -2.34 -17.72 -12.19
CA GLY A 174 -3.48 -18.54 -12.55
C GLY A 174 -4.82 -17.79 -12.45
N GLY A 175 -5.86 -18.46 -11.94
CA GLY A 175 -7.22 -17.90 -11.85
C GLY A 175 -7.46 -16.90 -10.71
N ARG A 176 -6.43 -16.46 -9.98
CA ARG A 176 -6.58 -15.69 -8.73
C ARG A 176 -7.15 -14.29 -8.91
N TRP A 177 -7.10 -13.72 -10.11
CA TRP A 177 -7.75 -12.45 -10.42
C TRP A 177 -9.28 -12.55 -10.47
N ALA A 178 -9.84 -13.69 -10.90
CA ALA A 178 -11.28 -13.81 -11.13
C ALA A 178 -12.12 -13.60 -9.87
N PRO A 179 -11.78 -14.16 -8.68
CA PRO A 179 -12.49 -13.85 -7.44
C PRO A 179 -12.45 -12.36 -7.06
N LEU A 180 -11.33 -11.67 -7.29
CA LEU A 180 -11.20 -10.25 -6.97
C LEU A 180 -12.04 -9.38 -7.91
N ALA A 181 -11.99 -9.66 -9.21
CA ALA A 181 -12.81 -8.97 -10.20
C ALA A 181 -14.30 -9.18 -9.94
N ALA A 182 -14.70 -10.38 -9.53
CA ALA A 182 -16.10 -10.69 -9.21
C ALA A 182 -16.65 -9.87 -8.04
N LYS A 183 -15.78 -9.47 -7.09
CA LYS A 183 -16.13 -8.53 -6.01
C LYS A 183 -16.10 -7.08 -6.49
N ALA A 184 -15.04 -6.69 -7.19
CA ALA A 184 -14.83 -5.32 -7.67
C ALA A 184 -15.92 -4.85 -8.66
N GLN A 185 -16.46 -5.74 -9.50
CA GLN A 185 -17.47 -5.37 -10.52
C GLN A 185 -18.78 -4.82 -9.91
N ASN A 186 -19.05 -5.11 -8.64
CA ASN A 186 -20.23 -4.60 -7.92
C ASN A 186 -19.95 -3.28 -7.18
N ARG A 187 -18.73 -2.74 -7.29
CA ARG A 187 -18.22 -1.59 -6.54
C ARG A 187 -17.67 -0.48 -7.43
N THR A 188 -17.97 -0.55 -8.73
CA THR A 188 -17.46 0.40 -9.74
C THR A 188 -17.97 1.81 -9.59
N GLU A 189 -18.87 2.08 -8.64
CA GLU A 189 -19.48 3.38 -8.36
C GLU A 189 -19.23 3.88 -6.92
N GLU A 190 -18.47 3.15 -6.09
CA GLU A 190 -18.24 3.53 -4.68
C GLU A 190 -17.39 4.80 -4.54
N HIS A 191 -16.23 4.85 -5.20
CA HIS A 191 -15.34 6.02 -5.34
C HIS A 191 -15.01 6.81 -4.07
N ILE A 192 -15.02 6.13 -2.92
CA ILE A 192 -14.76 6.76 -1.62
C ILE A 192 -13.29 7.20 -1.51
N LEU A 193 -12.38 6.43 -2.10
CA LEU A 193 -10.95 6.70 -2.07
C LEU A 193 -10.28 6.22 -3.35
N THR A 194 -9.70 7.16 -4.11
CA THR A 194 -8.95 6.87 -5.34
C THR A 194 -7.95 5.70 -5.18
N PHE A 195 -7.27 5.57 -4.03
CA PHE A 195 -6.40 4.41 -3.75
C PHE A 195 -7.11 3.07 -3.95
N VAL A 196 -8.33 2.93 -3.40
CA VAL A 196 -9.12 1.71 -3.49
C VAL A 196 -9.61 1.49 -4.92
N ASP A 197 -10.05 2.57 -5.56
CA ASP A 197 -10.49 2.53 -6.96
C ASP A 197 -9.41 1.95 -7.88
N LEU A 198 -8.15 2.34 -7.70
CA LEU A 198 -7.06 1.81 -8.53
C LEU A 198 -6.81 0.31 -8.31
N HIS A 199 -7.03 -0.21 -7.10
CA HIS A 199 -6.90 -1.65 -6.84
C HIS A 199 -8.08 -2.45 -7.43
N TYR A 200 -9.29 -1.88 -7.39
CA TYR A 200 -10.44 -2.46 -8.10
C TYR A 200 -10.22 -2.43 -9.62
N ALA A 201 -9.75 -1.32 -10.17
CA ALA A 201 -9.42 -1.20 -11.58
C ALA A 201 -8.35 -2.21 -12.02
N LEU A 202 -7.32 -2.46 -11.19
CA LEU A 202 -6.35 -3.53 -11.43
C LEU A 202 -7.01 -4.90 -11.57
N ALA A 203 -7.89 -5.26 -10.63
CA ALA A 203 -8.58 -6.55 -10.66
C ALA A 203 -9.53 -6.68 -11.87
N LEU A 204 -10.28 -5.64 -12.18
CA LEU A 204 -11.20 -5.60 -13.33
C LEU A 204 -10.45 -5.66 -14.66
N ALA A 205 -9.35 -4.91 -14.80
CA ALA A 205 -8.53 -4.93 -16.00
C ALA A 205 -7.84 -6.28 -16.20
N ALA A 206 -7.46 -6.96 -15.11
CA ALA A 206 -6.90 -8.31 -15.17
C ALA A 206 -7.93 -9.37 -15.62
N ALA A 207 -9.21 -9.19 -15.27
CA ALA A 207 -10.28 -10.09 -15.73
C ALA A 207 -10.64 -9.89 -17.22
N GLY A 208 -10.49 -8.67 -17.75
CA GLY A 208 -10.65 -8.40 -19.18
C GLY A 208 -12.09 -8.49 -19.71
N ASP A 209 -13.09 -8.33 -18.84
CA ASP A 209 -14.52 -8.39 -19.19
C ASP A 209 -15.13 -7.03 -19.59
N GLY A 210 -14.32 -5.98 -19.60
CA GLY A 210 -14.70 -4.61 -19.97
C GLY A 210 -15.20 -3.74 -18.81
N LYS A 211 -15.42 -4.30 -17.61
CA LYS A 211 -15.93 -3.54 -16.45
C LYS A 211 -15.03 -2.39 -16.02
N VAL A 212 -13.72 -2.51 -16.24
CA VAL A 212 -12.78 -1.43 -15.97
C VAL A 212 -13.06 -0.18 -16.82
N HIS A 213 -13.55 -0.34 -18.06
CA HIS A 213 -13.91 0.81 -18.90
C HIS A 213 -15.18 1.51 -18.38
N GLU A 214 -16.18 0.74 -17.92
CA GLU A 214 -17.37 1.31 -17.29
C GLU A 214 -16.98 2.13 -16.04
N MET A 215 -16.12 1.57 -15.18
CA MET A 215 -15.58 2.27 -14.01
C MET A 215 -14.86 3.55 -14.40
N ARG A 216 -13.99 3.49 -15.43
CA ARG A 216 -13.27 4.66 -15.94
C ARG A 216 -14.21 5.74 -16.45
N GLU A 217 -15.22 5.37 -17.23
CA GLU A 217 -16.22 6.29 -17.78
C GLU A 217 -17.01 6.97 -16.66
N PHE A 218 -17.41 6.21 -15.64
CA PHE A 218 -18.06 6.76 -14.45
C PHE A 218 -17.15 7.77 -13.74
N MET A 219 -15.91 7.39 -13.39
CA MET A 219 -14.96 8.29 -12.71
C MET A 219 -14.76 9.59 -13.50
N ALA A 220 -14.74 9.52 -14.83
CA ALA A 220 -14.59 10.68 -15.70
C ALA A 220 -15.85 11.55 -15.78
N ALA A 221 -17.05 11.00 -15.64
CA ALA A 221 -18.32 11.71 -15.67
C ALA A 221 -18.83 12.17 -14.29
N TYR A 222 -18.31 11.60 -13.20
CA TYR A 222 -18.76 11.88 -11.85
C TYR A 222 -18.39 13.31 -11.39
N GLU A 223 -19.37 14.09 -10.95
CA GLU A 223 -19.15 15.48 -10.51
C GLU A 223 -19.22 15.66 -8.98
N GLY A 224 -19.63 14.63 -8.25
CA GLY A 224 -19.68 14.62 -6.78
C GLY A 224 -20.48 15.75 -6.11
N PRO A 225 -20.57 15.75 -4.77
CA PRO A 225 -20.97 16.92 -4.00
C PRO A 225 -19.83 17.95 -3.90
N GLU A 226 -20.16 19.20 -3.54
CA GLU A 226 -19.20 20.32 -3.47
C GLU A 226 -18.07 20.10 -2.45
N ASP A 227 -18.31 19.31 -1.40
CA ASP A 227 -17.37 19.01 -0.32
C ASP A 227 -16.63 17.66 -0.50
N ASP A 228 -16.72 17.05 -1.69
CA ASP A 228 -15.98 15.84 -2.01
C ASP A 228 -14.48 16.11 -2.12
N SER A 229 -13.77 15.79 -1.04
CA SER A 229 -12.31 15.92 -1.00
C SER A 229 -11.58 14.94 -1.93
N ASN A 230 -12.20 13.85 -2.36
CA ASN A 230 -11.59 12.86 -3.24
C ASN A 230 -11.78 13.18 -4.72
N LEU A 231 -12.90 13.78 -5.10
CA LEU A 231 -13.21 14.17 -6.49
C LEU A 231 -12.03 14.81 -7.25
N PRO A 232 -11.35 15.87 -6.75
CA PRO A 232 -10.23 16.46 -7.49
C PRO A 232 -9.06 15.49 -7.68
N ILE A 233 -8.81 14.62 -6.70
CA ILE A 233 -7.76 13.59 -6.73
C ILE A 233 -8.13 12.50 -7.74
N MET A 234 -9.39 12.06 -7.71
CA MET A 234 -9.93 11.08 -8.65
C MET A 234 -9.82 11.58 -10.09
N LYS A 235 -10.15 12.86 -10.36
CA LYS A 235 -10.04 13.44 -11.71
C LYS A 235 -8.59 13.60 -12.15
N ALA A 236 -7.73 14.12 -11.27
CA ALA A 236 -6.35 14.46 -11.63
C ALA A 236 -5.41 13.25 -11.66
N LEU A 237 -5.64 12.25 -10.81
CA LEU A 237 -4.80 11.06 -10.64
C LEU A 237 -5.55 9.77 -10.96
N GLY A 238 -6.75 9.59 -10.41
CA GLY A 238 -7.52 8.35 -10.58
C GLY A 238 -7.79 7.99 -12.03
N VAL A 239 -8.43 8.89 -12.79
CA VAL A 239 -8.76 8.68 -14.22
C VAL A 239 -7.52 8.35 -15.07
N PRO A 240 -6.43 9.14 -15.09
CA PRO A 240 -5.26 8.81 -15.90
C PRO A 240 -4.54 7.54 -15.44
N MET A 241 -4.57 7.22 -14.15
CA MET A 241 -4.02 5.96 -13.65
C MET A 241 -4.86 4.76 -14.12
N VAL A 242 -6.19 4.84 -14.09
CA VAL A 242 -7.05 3.78 -14.65
C VAL A 242 -6.81 3.60 -16.16
N ASP A 243 -6.65 4.71 -16.91
CA ASP A 243 -6.27 4.65 -18.32
C ASP A 243 -4.93 3.91 -18.51
N ALA A 244 -3.95 4.15 -17.64
CA ALA A 244 -2.67 3.46 -17.66
C ALA A 244 -2.78 1.97 -17.33
N LEU A 245 -3.60 1.60 -16.34
CA LEU A 245 -3.82 0.20 -15.95
C LEU A 245 -4.50 -0.60 -17.06
N ILE A 246 -5.48 0.00 -17.73
CA ILE A 246 -6.10 -0.55 -18.94
C ILE A 246 -5.04 -0.77 -20.03
N ALA A 247 -4.28 0.27 -20.37
CA ALA A 247 -3.24 0.20 -21.39
C ALA A 247 -2.19 -0.87 -21.07
N TYR A 248 -1.77 -0.96 -19.81
CA TYR A 248 -0.82 -1.97 -19.32
C TYR A 248 -1.35 -3.39 -19.54
N ARG A 249 -2.62 -3.65 -19.19
CA ARG A 249 -3.26 -4.97 -19.37
C ARG A 249 -3.49 -5.33 -20.84
N GLU A 250 -3.71 -4.35 -21.69
CA GLU A 250 -3.85 -4.53 -23.15
C GLU A 250 -2.50 -4.67 -23.88
N GLY A 251 -1.38 -4.59 -23.17
CA GLY A 251 -0.03 -4.66 -23.76
C GLY A 251 0.42 -3.37 -24.46
N ARG A 252 -0.33 -2.27 -24.30
CA ARG A 252 0.02 -0.93 -24.76
C ARG A 252 0.92 -0.24 -23.73
N TYR A 253 2.11 -0.81 -23.53
CA TYR A 253 3.00 -0.39 -22.44
C TYR A 253 3.52 1.04 -22.58
N ASP A 254 3.78 1.52 -23.80
CA ASP A 254 4.16 2.93 -24.04
C ASP A 254 3.04 3.87 -23.55
N ASP A 255 1.79 3.60 -23.91
CA ASP A 255 0.64 4.41 -23.49
C ASP A 255 0.49 4.41 -21.96
N ALA A 256 0.73 3.27 -21.31
CA ALA A 256 0.74 3.19 -19.84
C ALA A 256 1.81 4.10 -19.23
N THR A 257 3.05 4.07 -19.76
CA THR A 257 4.11 4.96 -19.26
C THR A 257 3.79 6.44 -19.48
N VAL A 258 3.22 6.81 -20.63
CA VAL A 258 2.83 8.19 -20.96
C VAL A 258 1.79 8.72 -19.98
N SER A 259 0.84 7.90 -19.56
CA SER A 259 -0.19 8.28 -18.59
C SER A 259 0.33 8.37 -17.15
N MET A 260 1.26 7.50 -16.75
CA MET A 260 1.76 7.45 -15.36
C MET A 260 2.85 8.49 -15.06
N ILE A 261 3.73 8.79 -16.01
CA ILE A 261 4.88 9.68 -15.79
C ILE A 261 4.49 11.09 -15.28
N PRO A 262 3.45 11.76 -15.81
CA PRO A 262 3.07 13.09 -15.33
C PRO A 262 2.56 13.12 -13.88
N VAL A 263 2.05 12.00 -13.38
CA VAL A 263 1.37 11.92 -12.08
C VAL A 263 2.14 11.17 -11.00
N ARG A 264 3.22 10.46 -11.36
CA ARG A 264 3.95 9.55 -10.46
C ARG A 264 4.37 10.16 -9.10
N TYR A 265 4.77 11.43 -9.08
CA TYR A 265 5.19 12.11 -7.85
C TYR A 265 4.02 12.67 -7.03
N GLU A 266 2.81 12.60 -7.56
CA GLU A 266 1.58 13.07 -6.91
C GLU A 266 0.72 11.92 -6.36
N ILE A 267 1.11 10.66 -6.62
CA ILE A 267 0.39 9.46 -6.19
C ILE A 267 0.15 9.43 -4.67
N TRP A 268 0.96 10.10 -3.86
CA TRP A 268 0.74 10.24 -2.42
C TRP A 268 -0.64 10.83 -2.06
N GLN A 269 -1.23 11.66 -2.92
CA GLN A 269 -2.51 12.32 -2.66
C GLN A 269 -3.68 11.33 -2.61
N MET A 270 -3.57 10.16 -3.22
CA MET A 270 -4.67 9.19 -3.25
C MET A 270 -4.87 8.43 -1.94
N GLY A 271 -3.99 8.63 -0.95
CA GLY A 271 -3.95 7.88 0.29
C GLY A 271 -3.14 6.58 0.17
N GLY A 272 -3.40 5.64 1.08
CA GLY A 272 -2.57 4.45 1.28
C GLY A 272 -1.24 4.77 1.98
N SER A 273 -0.42 3.77 2.22
CA SER A 273 0.93 3.94 2.77
C SER A 273 2.00 3.92 1.67
N HIS A 274 3.25 4.29 2.00
CA HIS A 274 4.35 4.24 1.03
C HIS A 274 4.52 2.85 0.41
N ALA A 275 4.53 1.80 1.25
CA ALA A 275 4.63 0.41 0.81
C ALA A 275 3.49 -0.01 -0.13
N GLN A 276 2.26 0.45 0.12
CA GLN A 276 1.13 0.14 -0.75
C GLN A 276 1.25 0.83 -2.11
N ARG A 277 1.68 2.09 -2.12
CA ARG A 277 1.84 2.90 -3.35
C ARG A 277 3.01 2.44 -4.22
N ASP A 278 4.03 1.82 -3.64
CA ASP A 278 5.18 1.25 -4.37
C ASP A 278 4.78 0.35 -5.54
N LEU A 279 3.59 -0.27 -5.46
CA LEU A 279 2.99 -1.05 -6.54
C LEU A 279 2.98 -0.29 -7.88
N PHE A 280 2.61 0.99 -7.85
CA PHE A 280 2.44 1.78 -9.06
C PHE A 280 3.80 2.19 -9.66
N ASP A 281 4.83 2.37 -8.84
CA ASP A 281 6.19 2.54 -9.34
C ASP A 281 6.70 1.24 -9.99
N LEU A 282 6.39 0.08 -9.40
CA LEU A 282 6.70 -1.23 -10.00
C LEU A 282 5.99 -1.45 -11.34
N ILE A 283 4.69 -1.12 -11.44
CA ILE A 283 3.94 -1.20 -12.71
C ILE A 283 4.58 -0.28 -13.76
N LEU A 284 4.97 0.94 -13.39
CA LEU A 284 5.62 1.89 -14.30
C LEU A 284 6.99 1.36 -14.79
N ILE A 285 7.80 0.80 -13.89
CA ILE A 285 9.08 0.18 -14.24
C ILE A 285 8.84 -0.98 -15.22
N ASP A 286 7.90 -1.87 -14.92
CA ASP A 286 7.61 -3.03 -15.76
C ASP A 286 7.03 -2.63 -17.12
N ALA A 287 6.15 -1.62 -17.16
CA ALA A 287 5.66 -1.05 -18.42
C ALA A 287 6.82 -0.50 -19.27
N ALA A 288 7.73 0.27 -18.68
CA ALA A 288 8.90 0.80 -19.39
C ALA A 288 9.80 -0.32 -19.93
N ARG A 289 9.97 -1.42 -19.17
CA ARG A 289 10.72 -2.62 -19.59
C ARG A 289 10.05 -3.29 -20.79
N LYS A 290 8.75 -3.55 -20.70
CA LYS A 290 7.97 -4.24 -21.74
C LYS A 290 7.77 -3.41 -23.00
N ALA A 291 7.86 -2.08 -22.89
CA ALA A 291 7.94 -1.15 -24.02
C ALA A 291 9.33 -1.08 -24.69
N ASP A 292 10.35 -1.78 -24.18
CA ASP A 292 11.77 -1.65 -24.59
C ASP A 292 12.30 -0.21 -24.48
N ASN A 293 11.72 0.62 -23.60
CA ASN A 293 12.21 1.97 -23.33
C ASN A 293 13.38 1.91 -22.34
N ARG A 294 14.58 1.60 -22.87
CA ARG A 294 15.80 1.40 -22.06
C ARG A 294 16.20 2.61 -21.23
N ALA A 295 16.05 3.81 -21.78
CA ALA A 295 16.44 5.03 -21.08
C ALA A 295 15.57 5.26 -19.83
N LEU A 296 14.25 5.13 -19.98
CA LEU A 296 13.31 5.27 -18.87
C LEU A 296 13.47 4.12 -17.87
N THR A 297 13.55 2.89 -18.35
CA THR A 297 13.76 1.69 -17.51
C THR A 297 14.98 1.86 -16.61
N ARG A 298 16.13 2.26 -17.17
CA ARG A 298 17.37 2.45 -16.42
C ARG A 298 17.24 3.55 -15.37
N ALA A 299 16.55 4.65 -15.69
CA ALA A 299 16.35 5.76 -14.76
C ALA A 299 15.50 5.32 -13.56
N LEU A 300 14.35 4.69 -13.83
CA LEU A 300 13.42 4.25 -12.77
C LEU A 300 14.03 3.14 -11.89
N LEU A 301 14.73 2.17 -12.48
CA LEU A 301 15.42 1.15 -11.69
C LEU A 301 16.59 1.73 -10.87
N ALA A 302 17.27 2.76 -11.37
CA ALA A 302 18.31 3.45 -10.58
C ALA A 302 17.71 4.17 -9.37
N GLU A 303 16.55 4.82 -9.53
CA GLU A 303 15.80 5.44 -8.43
C GLU A 303 15.35 4.39 -7.41
N ARG A 304 14.72 3.29 -7.87
CA ARG A 304 14.28 2.19 -6.99
C ARG A 304 15.45 1.57 -6.24
N ARG A 305 16.56 1.28 -6.92
CA ARG A 305 17.76 0.71 -6.30
C ARG A 305 18.36 1.62 -5.22
N ALA A 306 18.25 2.95 -5.39
CA ALA A 306 18.71 3.89 -4.37
C ALA A 306 17.81 3.85 -3.11
N ALA A 307 16.53 3.51 -3.26
CA ALA A 307 15.58 3.36 -2.16
C ALA A 307 15.62 1.97 -1.51
N MET A 308 15.72 0.91 -2.33
CA MET A 308 15.63 -0.51 -1.97
C MET A 308 16.89 -1.29 -2.46
N PRO A 309 18.08 -1.03 -1.89
CA PRO A 309 19.33 -1.65 -2.34
C PRO A 309 19.53 -3.16 -2.05
N GLN A 310 18.67 -3.78 -1.23
CA GLN A 310 18.67 -5.20 -0.86
C GLN A 310 17.54 -5.98 -1.56
N ASP A 311 16.58 -5.30 -2.22
CA ASP A 311 15.52 -5.95 -3.00
C ASP A 311 16.10 -6.79 -4.15
N ASP A 312 15.90 -8.10 -4.07
CA ASP A 312 16.43 -9.11 -4.98
C ASP A 312 15.98 -8.86 -6.44
N TRP A 313 14.71 -8.50 -6.65
CA TRP A 313 14.21 -8.26 -7.99
C TRP A 313 14.83 -7.01 -8.61
N THR A 314 14.96 -5.93 -7.82
CA THR A 314 15.57 -4.68 -8.30
C THR A 314 17.02 -4.85 -8.70
N GLU A 315 17.84 -5.54 -7.90
CA GLU A 315 19.24 -5.78 -8.25
C GLU A 315 19.36 -6.60 -9.53
N LYS A 316 18.56 -7.65 -9.70
CA LYS A 316 18.54 -8.48 -10.92
C LYS A 316 18.09 -7.67 -12.14
N ALA A 317 16.97 -6.97 -12.03
CA ALA A 317 16.42 -6.17 -13.14
C ALA A 317 17.39 -5.05 -13.56
N PHE A 318 18.06 -4.40 -12.62
CA PHE A 318 19.04 -3.37 -12.91
C PHE A 318 20.31 -3.93 -13.57
N ALA A 319 20.76 -5.11 -13.16
CA ALA A 319 21.90 -5.80 -13.77
C ALA A 319 21.62 -6.15 -15.24
N ASP A 320 20.43 -6.67 -15.55
CA ASP A 320 20.01 -7.03 -16.91
C ASP A 320 20.04 -5.83 -17.85
N VAL A 321 19.51 -4.69 -17.40
CA VAL A 321 19.46 -3.45 -18.20
C VAL A 321 20.85 -2.83 -18.41
N ARG A 322 21.80 -3.10 -17.52
CA ARG A 322 23.21 -2.69 -17.68
C ARG A 322 23.99 -3.56 -18.66
N ALA A 323 23.59 -4.83 -18.82
CA ALA A 323 24.27 -5.80 -19.67
C ALA A 323 23.82 -5.70 -21.15
N ALA A 324 22.61 -5.20 -21.40
CA ALA A 324 22.03 -4.95 -22.72
C ALA A 324 22.50 -3.64 -23.37
#